data_AF-A0A661FEA5-F1
#
_entry.id   AF-A0A661FEA5-F1
#
_cell.length_a   1.000
_cell.length_b   1.000
_cell.length_c   1.000
_cell.angle_alpha   90.00
_cell.angle_beta   90.00
_cell.angle_gamma   90.00
#
_symmetry.space_group_name_H-M   'P 1'
#
loop_
_entity.id
_entity.type
_entity.pdbx_description
1 polymer ?
#
loop_
_entity_poly.entity_id
_entity_poly.type
_entity_poly.pdbx_seq_one_letter_code
_entity_poly.pdbx_strand_id
1 'polypeptide(L)'
;MEISTVVILGIIAIVVIYAILIYNGLVALKHNVSKAWSNIDVLLKQRHDELPKLVEACKQYMKHEAGTLERVMEARSGVSKAREAKDVQALGQAETALRQGLMNLFAVAEAYPDLKANESFQHLQARISGLENSIADRREFYNESVNNNNVRIEQFPD
;
A
#
# COMPACT_ATOMS: atom_id res chain seq x y z
N MET A 1 -18.27 1.45 -56.46
CA MET A 1 -18.73 1.76 -55.10
C MET A 1 -19.42 3.10 -55.16
N GLU A 2 -20.66 3.19 -54.67
CA GLU A 2 -21.33 4.48 -54.54
C GLU A 2 -20.57 5.36 -53.55
N ILE A 3 -20.49 6.66 -53.82
CA ILE A 3 -19.83 7.63 -52.93
C ILE A 3 -20.41 7.55 -51.51
N SER A 4 -21.71 7.30 -51.39
CA SER A 4 -22.40 7.07 -50.12
C SER A 4 -21.84 5.88 -49.34
N THR A 5 -21.50 4.77 -50.00
CA THR A 5 -20.92 3.59 -49.34
C THR A 5 -19.54 3.90 -48.78
N VAL A 6 -18.71 4.65 -49.51
CA VAL A 6 -17.37 5.05 -49.08
C VAL A 6 -17.44 5.97 -47.86
N VAL A 7 -18.38 6.92 -47.86
CA VAL A 7 -18.60 7.84 -46.72
C VAL A 7 -19.03 7.09 -45.46
N ILE A 8 -19.99 6.15 -45.58
CA ILE A 8 -20.45 5.34 -44.44
C ILE A 8 -19.32 4.51 -43.86
N LEU A 9 -18.52 3.85 -44.71
CA LEU A 9 -17.37 3.06 -44.27
C LEU A 9 -16.30 3.93 -43.58
N GLY A 10 -16.07 5.14 -44.08
CA GLY A 10 -15.16 6.11 -43.46
C GLY A 10 -15.61 6.50 -42.05
N ILE A 11 -16.90 6.79 -41.85
CA ILE A 11 -17.46 7.11 -40.53
C ILE A 11 -17.33 5.92 -39.58
N ILE A 12 -17.67 4.71 -40.02
CA ILE A 12 -17.52 3.49 -39.22
C ILE A 12 -16.06 3.29 -38.80
N ALA A 13 -15.11 3.47 -39.73
CA ALA A 13 -13.69 3.34 -39.43
C ALA A 13 -13.24 4.35 -38.35
N ILE A 14 -13.69 5.61 -38.42
CA ILE A 14 -13.39 6.62 -37.41
C ILE A 14 -13.94 6.22 -36.03
N VAL A 15 -15.19 5.76 -35.97
CA VAL A 15 -15.83 5.32 -34.71
C VAL A 15 -15.08 4.13 -34.10
N VAL A 16 -14.68 3.16 -34.93
CA VAL A 16 -13.92 1.99 -34.47
C VAL A 16 -12.54 2.40 -33.94
N ILE A 17 -11.82 3.27 -34.65
CA ILE A 17 -10.53 3.78 -34.19
C ILE A 17 -10.68 4.53 -32.87
N TYR A 18 -11.69 5.38 -32.74
CA TYR A 18 -11.97 6.12 -31.51
C TYR A 18 -12.26 5.19 -30.32
N ALA A 19 -13.09 4.16 -30.52
CA ALA A 19 -13.38 3.15 -29.49
C ALA A 19 -12.13 2.38 -29.04
N ILE A 20 -11.24 2.03 -29.97
CA ILE A 20 -9.97 1.35 -29.65
C ILE A 20 -9.06 2.26 -28.80
N LEU A 21 -9.00 3.55 -29.12
CA LEU A 21 -8.18 4.52 -28.36
C LEU A 21 -8.66 4.65 -26.91
N ILE A 22 -9.97 4.79 -26.70
CA ILE A 22 -10.57 4.85 -25.35
C ILE A 22 -10.27 3.57 -24.57
N TYR A 23 -10.54 2.40 -25.18
CA TYR A 23 -10.33 1.11 -24.53
C TYR A 23 -8.88 0.92 -24.09
N ASN A 24 -7.91 1.23 -24.95
CA ASN A 24 -6.50 1.15 -24.61
C ASN A 24 -6.11 2.11 -23.48
N GLY A 25 -6.69 3.32 -23.45
CA GLY A 25 -6.52 4.28 -22.36
C GLY A 25 -7.02 3.74 -21.01
N LEU A 26 -8.22 3.16 -20.98
CA LEU A 26 -8.79 2.53 -19.78
C LEU A 26 -7.97 1.34 -19.29
N VAL A 27 -7.48 0.50 -20.20
CA VAL A 27 -6.60 -0.62 -19.86
C VAL A 27 -5.30 -0.11 -19.24
N ALA A 28 -4.70 0.95 -19.78
CA ALA A 28 -3.51 1.56 -19.21
C ALA A 28 -3.74 2.10 -17.79
N LEU A 29 -4.86 2.80 -17.54
CA LEU A 29 -5.23 3.28 -16.20
C LEU A 29 -5.40 2.13 -15.20
N LYS A 30 -6.10 1.05 -15.60
CA LYS A 30 -6.25 -0.14 -14.75
C LYS A 30 -4.91 -0.79 -14.38
N HIS A 31 -3.99 -0.89 -15.34
CA HIS A 31 -2.64 -1.40 -15.07
C HIS A 31 -1.83 -0.47 -14.17
N ASN A 32 -1.99 0.85 -14.30
CA ASN A 32 -1.34 1.82 -13.42
C ASN A 32 -1.81 1.68 -11.96
N VAL A 33 -3.10 1.51 -11.73
CA VAL A 33 -3.66 1.21 -10.39
C VAL A 33 -3.06 -0.07 -9.82
N SER A 34 -3.02 -1.15 -10.61
CA SER A 34 -2.44 -2.43 -10.17
C SER A 34 -0.95 -2.30 -9.85
N LYS A 35 -0.19 -1.57 -10.67
CA LYS A 35 1.24 -1.32 -10.45
C LYS A 35 1.49 -0.50 -9.19
N ALA A 36 0.71 0.55 -8.98
CA ALA A 36 0.77 1.38 -7.77
C ALA A 36 0.51 0.54 -6.51
N TRP A 37 -0.50 -0.35 -6.56
CA TRP A 37 -0.78 -1.28 -5.48
C TRP A 37 0.38 -2.25 -5.21
N SER A 38 0.94 -2.87 -6.24
CA SER A 38 2.08 -3.78 -6.08
C SER A 38 3.30 -3.11 -5.44
N ASN A 39 3.53 -1.82 -5.72
CA ASN A 39 4.62 -1.06 -5.10
C ASN A 39 4.39 -0.89 -3.58
N ILE A 40 3.15 -0.63 -3.16
CA ILE A 40 2.79 -0.58 -1.74
C ILE A 40 3.00 -1.96 -1.11
N ASP A 41 2.53 -3.02 -1.77
CA ASP A 41 2.55 -4.38 -1.24
C ASP A 41 3.97 -4.88 -0.89
N VAL A 42 4.96 -4.49 -1.69
CA VAL A 42 6.38 -4.76 -1.43
C VAL A 42 6.87 -4.09 -0.15
N LEU A 43 6.53 -2.81 0.06
CA LEU A 43 6.92 -2.07 1.25
C LEU A 43 6.24 -2.61 2.52
N LEU A 44 4.95 -2.97 2.41
CA LEU A 44 4.22 -3.63 3.50
C LEU A 44 4.91 -4.93 3.92
N LYS A 45 5.33 -5.75 2.95
CA LYS A 45 6.07 -6.99 3.21
C LYS A 45 7.40 -6.72 3.91
N GLN A 46 8.19 -5.76 3.39
CA GLN A 46 9.47 -5.39 3.99
C GLN A 46 9.31 -4.92 5.44
N ARG A 47 8.30 -4.10 5.75
CA ARG A 47 8.03 -3.65 7.12
C ARG A 47 7.62 -4.83 8.00
N HIS A 48 6.72 -5.66 7.51
CA HIS A 48 6.25 -6.86 8.22
C HIS A 48 7.39 -7.84 8.58
N ASP A 49 8.43 -7.92 7.73
CA ASP A 49 9.59 -8.78 7.95
C ASP A 49 10.60 -8.21 8.97
N GLU A 50 10.57 -6.90 9.27
CA GLU A 50 11.40 -6.31 10.33
C GLU A 50 10.79 -6.40 11.72
N LEU A 51 9.46 -6.50 11.82
CA LEU A 51 8.76 -6.48 13.11
C LEU A 51 9.23 -7.56 14.08
N PRO A 52 9.48 -8.83 13.67
CA PRO A 52 9.99 -9.84 14.58
C PRO A 52 11.36 -9.46 15.16
N LYS A 53 12.23 -8.87 14.33
CA LYS A 53 13.57 -8.41 14.75
C LYS A 53 13.47 -7.25 15.74
N LEU A 54 12.55 -6.31 15.50
CA LEU A 54 12.27 -5.21 16.43
C LEU A 54 11.78 -5.75 17.78
N VAL A 55 10.81 -6.68 17.75
CA VAL A 55 10.27 -7.28 18.98
C VAL A 55 11.34 -8.05 19.74
N GLU A 56 12.21 -8.78 19.06
CA GLU A 56 13.33 -9.49 19.67
C GLU A 56 14.33 -8.54 20.34
N ALA A 57 14.69 -7.44 19.68
CA ALA A 57 15.54 -6.40 20.27
C ALA A 57 14.89 -5.78 21.52
N CYS A 58 13.58 -5.50 21.46
CA CYS A 58 12.85 -4.95 22.61
C CYS A 58 12.76 -5.93 23.78
N LYS A 59 12.53 -7.23 23.52
CA LYS A 59 12.38 -8.27 24.55
C LYS A 59 13.57 -8.37 25.52
N GLN A 60 14.78 -8.07 25.03
CA GLN A 60 16.00 -8.15 25.85
C GLN A 60 15.99 -7.11 26.99
N TYR A 61 15.38 -5.94 26.76
CA TYR A 61 15.40 -4.80 27.68
C TYR A 61 14.03 -4.57 28.35
N MET A 62 12.93 -4.78 27.63
CA MET A 62 11.56 -4.45 28.05
C MET A 62 10.83 -5.65 28.68
N LYS A 63 11.42 -6.24 29.74
CA LYS A 63 10.90 -7.49 30.35
C LYS A 63 9.49 -7.38 30.95
N HIS A 64 9.08 -6.18 31.34
CA HIS A 64 7.76 -5.92 31.94
C HIS A 64 6.68 -5.52 30.91
N GLU A 65 7.06 -5.36 29.65
CA GLU A 65 6.19 -4.85 28.57
C GLU A 65 5.70 -5.96 27.62
N ALA A 66 5.56 -7.18 28.14
CA ALA A 66 5.14 -8.34 27.34
C ALA A 66 3.83 -8.08 26.60
N GLY A 67 2.84 -7.45 27.24
CA GLY A 67 1.57 -7.11 26.61
C GLY A 67 1.69 -6.07 25.48
N THR A 68 2.65 -5.15 25.56
CA THR A 68 2.92 -4.19 24.48
C THR A 68 3.51 -4.90 23.26
N LEU A 69 4.46 -5.81 23.48
CA LEU A 69 5.08 -6.59 22.41
C LEU A 69 4.11 -7.60 21.78
N GLU A 70 3.24 -8.20 22.59
CA GLU A 70 2.17 -9.10 22.12
C GLU A 70 1.18 -8.37 21.20
N ARG A 71 0.70 -7.19 21.59
CA ARG A 71 -0.19 -6.37 20.75
C ARG A 71 0.41 -6.05 19.38
N VAL A 72 1.72 -5.78 19.30
CA VAL A 72 2.40 -5.55 18.02
C VAL A 72 2.44 -6.81 17.17
N MET A 73 2.69 -7.97 17.79
CA MET A 73 2.69 -9.26 17.09
C MET A 73 1.30 -9.71 16.64
N GLU A 74 0.26 -9.44 17.43
CA GLU A 74 -1.14 -9.66 17.06
C GLU A 74 -1.54 -8.77 15.88
N ALA A 75 -1.22 -7.47 15.94
CA ALA A 75 -1.49 -6.55 14.85
C ALA A 75 -0.77 -6.97 13.55
N ARG A 76 0.48 -7.43 13.66
CA ARG A 76 1.24 -8.04 12.55
C ARG A 76 0.51 -9.26 11.98
N SER A 77 0.03 -10.16 12.83
CA SER A 77 -0.73 -11.34 12.39
C SER A 77 -2.02 -10.93 11.66
N GLY A 78 -2.72 -9.91 12.15
CA GLY A 78 -3.89 -9.34 11.49
C GLY A 78 -3.59 -8.85 10.07
N VAL A 79 -2.46 -8.15 9.89
CA VAL A 79 -1.99 -7.72 8.56
C VAL A 79 -1.70 -8.91 7.64
N SER A 80 -0.99 -9.95 8.13
CA SER A 80 -0.71 -11.15 7.33
C SER A 80 -2.00 -11.82 6.84
N LYS A 81 -2.97 -12.03 7.74
CA LYS A 81 -4.27 -12.63 7.42
C LYS A 81 -5.04 -11.81 6.39
N ALA A 82 -5.09 -10.48 6.54
CA ALA A 82 -5.77 -9.61 5.59
C ALA A 82 -5.10 -9.63 4.20
N ARG A 83 -3.76 -9.67 4.15
CA ARG A 83 -3.02 -9.81 2.87
C ARG A 83 -3.27 -11.16 2.20
N GLU A 84 -3.28 -12.25 2.97
CA GLU A 84 -3.58 -13.60 2.45
C GLU A 84 -5.01 -13.70 1.90
N ALA A 85 -5.98 -13.05 2.56
CA ALA A 85 -7.35 -12.96 2.10
C ALA A 85 -7.56 -12.07 0.86
N LYS A 86 -6.53 -11.31 0.45
CA LYS A 86 -6.58 -10.29 -0.62
C LYS A 86 -7.69 -9.25 -0.42
N ASP A 87 -8.04 -9.00 0.84
CA ASP A 87 -9.03 -8.00 1.22
C ASP A 87 -8.33 -6.67 1.51
N VAL A 88 -8.40 -5.75 0.56
CA VAL A 88 -7.77 -4.43 0.64
C VAL A 88 -8.38 -3.58 1.76
N GLN A 89 -9.68 -3.72 2.03
CA GLN A 89 -10.36 -2.95 3.06
C GLN A 89 -9.95 -3.43 4.45
N ALA A 90 -9.98 -4.75 4.69
CA ALA A 90 -9.49 -5.34 5.92
C ALA A 90 -8.00 -5.06 6.14
N LEU A 91 -7.21 -5.07 5.05
CA LEU A 91 -5.79 -4.74 5.11
C LEU A 91 -5.57 -3.31 5.61
N GLY A 92 -6.31 -2.32 5.09
CA GLY A 92 -6.19 -0.93 5.55
C GLY A 92 -6.49 -0.75 7.05
N GLN A 93 -7.43 -1.51 7.59
CA GLN A 93 -7.75 -1.50 9.03
C GLN A 93 -6.63 -2.16 9.86
N ALA A 94 -6.17 -3.34 9.45
CA ALA A 94 -5.08 -4.05 10.12
C ALA A 94 -3.78 -3.24 10.11
N GLU A 95 -3.48 -2.59 9.00
CA GLU A 95 -2.35 -1.66 8.83
C GLU A 95 -2.41 -0.48 9.80
N THR A 96 -3.60 0.08 9.99
CA THR A 96 -3.82 1.18 10.93
C THR A 96 -3.58 0.75 12.38
N ALA A 97 -4.09 -0.43 12.75
CA ALA A 97 -3.86 -1.01 14.08
C ALA A 97 -2.38 -1.30 14.33
N LEU A 98 -1.67 -1.83 13.34
CA LEU A 98 -0.23 -2.07 13.43
C LEU A 98 0.56 -0.77 13.60
N ARG A 99 0.24 0.28 12.83
CA ARG A 99 0.88 1.59 12.99
C ARG A 99 0.67 2.18 14.37
N GLN A 100 -0.53 2.07 14.93
CA GLN A 100 -0.81 2.49 16.31
C GLN A 100 -0.01 1.67 17.33
N GLY A 101 0.07 0.35 17.14
CA GLY A 101 0.89 -0.53 17.98
C GLY A 101 2.37 -0.15 17.96
N LEU A 102 2.92 0.16 16.78
CA LEU A 102 4.30 0.64 16.61
C LEU A 102 4.55 1.99 17.29
N MET A 103 3.62 2.94 17.15
CA MET A 103 3.71 4.23 17.81
C MET A 103 3.75 4.07 19.33
N ASN A 104 2.88 3.23 19.88
CA ASN A 104 2.87 2.91 21.31
C ASN A 104 4.16 2.22 21.76
N LEU A 105 4.66 1.26 20.98
CA LEU A 105 5.92 0.58 21.29
C LEU A 105 7.11 1.56 21.36
N PHE A 106 7.22 2.46 20.38
CA PHE A 106 8.29 3.46 20.37
C PHE A 106 8.14 4.48 21.51
N ALA A 107 6.92 4.87 21.87
CA ALA A 107 6.68 5.75 23.01
C ALA A 107 7.11 5.09 24.33
N VAL A 108 6.81 3.79 24.51
CA VAL A 108 7.24 3.04 25.70
C VAL A 108 8.76 2.83 25.71
N ALA A 109 9.38 2.59 24.55
CA ALA A 109 10.84 2.43 24.44
C ALA A 109 11.63 3.67 24.89
N GLU A 110 11.06 4.88 24.84
CA GLU A 110 11.69 6.09 25.38
C GLU A 110 11.96 6.01 26.89
N ALA A 111 11.21 5.19 27.63
CA ALA A 111 11.42 4.96 29.05
C ALA A 111 12.59 3.99 29.34
N TYR A 112 13.23 3.43 28.32
CA TYR A 112 14.33 2.46 28.44
C TYR A 112 15.62 3.00 27.80
N PRO A 113 16.47 3.74 28.55
CA PRO A 113 17.68 4.36 28.02
C PRO A 113 18.65 3.36 27.37
N ASP A 114 18.82 2.17 27.95
CA ASP A 114 19.71 1.13 27.41
C ASP A 114 19.23 0.59 26.06
N LEU A 115 17.90 0.43 25.89
CA LEU A 115 17.31 0.05 24.61
C LEU A 115 17.47 1.17 23.58
N LYS A 116 17.24 2.42 24.00
CA LYS A 116 17.40 3.59 23.13
C LYS A 116 18.84 3.77 22.67
N ALA A 117 19.82 3.40 23.48
CA ALA A 117 21.24 3.41 23.14
C ALA A 117 21.68 2.20 22.30
N ASN A 118 20.83 1.18 22.15
CA ASN A 118 21.15 -0.01 21.38
C ASN A 118 21.12 0.29 19.87
N GLU A 119 22.27 0.14 19.20
CA GLU A 119 22.41 0.44 17.76
C GLU A 119 21.46 -0.39 16.87
N SER A 120 21.23 -1.66 17.21
CA SER A 120 20.31 -2.53 16.45
C SER A 120 18.87 -2.03 16.54
N PHE A 121 18.42 -1.62 17.74
CA PHE A 121 17.10 -1.02 17.93
C PHE A 121 16.97 0.30 17.16
N GLN A 122 17.96 1.20 17.27
CA GLN A 122 17.95 2.48 16.54
C GLN A 122 17.86 2.27 15.03
N HIS A 123 18.65 1.34 14.49
CA HIS A 123 18.61 1.00 13.07
C HIS A 123 17.24 0.44 12.64
N LEU A 124 16.65 -0.46 13.43
CA LEU A 124 15.31 -1.02 13.15
C LEU A 124 14.22 0.04 13.25
N GLN A 125 14.26 0.90 14.25
CA GLN A 125 13.33 2.03 14.43
C GLN A 125 13.39 2.98 13.24
N ALA A 126 14.60 3.36 12.80
CA ALA A 126 14.81 4.22 11.64
C ALA A 126 14.32 3.56 10.34
N ARG A 127 14.65 2.28 10.12
CA ARG A 127 14.21 1.53 8.94
C ARG A 127 12.70 1.39 8.87
N ILE A 128 12.05 1.04 9.98
CA ILE A 128 10.59 0.89 10.04
C ILE A 128 9.90 2.24 9.83
N SER A 129 10.40 3.31 10.44
CA SER A 129 9.87 4.66 10.24
C SER A 129 10.05 5.14 8.79
N GLY A 130 11.19 4.87 8.17
CA GLY A 130 11.45 5.17 6.76
C GLY A 130 10.54 4.38 5.81
N LEU A 131 10.26 3.11 6.13
CA LEU A 131 9.27 2.32 5.40
C LEU A 131 7.86 2.89 5.54
N GLU A 132 7.46 3.32 6.75
CA GLU A 132 6.14 3.94 6.97
C GLU A 132 5.96 5.22 6.14
N ASN A 133 6.99 6.08 6.11
CA ASN A 133 6.98 7.28 5.26
C ASN A 133 6.87 6.91 3.78
N SER A 134 7.66 5.93 3.32
CA SER A 134 7.59 5.46 1.94
C SER A 134 6.21 4.86 1.59
N ILE A 135 5.58 4.15 2.53
CA ILE A 135 4.22 3.61 2.37
C ILE A 135 3.22 4.77 2.24
N ALA A 136 3.33 5.80 3.08
CA ALA A 136 2.46 6.98 3.01
C ALA A 136 2.56 7.67 1.63
N ASP A 137 3.76 7.92 1.13
CA ASP A 137 3.99 8.53 -0.17
C ASP A 137 3.41 7.67 -1.32
N ARG A 138 3.60 6.34 -1.25
CA ARG A 138 3.05 5.42 -2.27
C ARG A 138 1.53 5.34 -2.22
N ARG A 139 0.91 5.50 -1.04
CA ARG A 139 -0.54 5.54 -0.89
C ARG A 139 -1.15 6.76 -1.56
N GLU A 140 -0.49 7.92 -1.47
CA GLU A 140 -0.92 9.11 -2.19
C GLU A 140 -0.98 8.84 -3.70
N PHE A 141 0.10 8.31 -4.27
CA PHE A 141 0.16 7.96 -5.70
C PHE A 141 -0.87 6.89 -6.12
N TYR A 142 -1.12 5.89 -5.28
CA TYR A 142 -2.16 4.89 -5.52
C TYR A 142 -3.56 5.52 -5.52
N ASN A 143 -3.86 6.38 -4.54
CA ASN A 143 -5.14 7.08 -4.46
C ASN A 143 -5.37 7.96 -5.68
N GLU A 144 -4.34 8.67 -6.15
CA GLU A 144 -4.41 9.46 -7.39
C GLU A 144 -4.68 8.57 -8.61
N SER A 145 -3.97 7.43 -8.72
CA SER A 145 -4.18 6.48 -9.81
C SER A 145 -5.60 5.91 -9.82
N VAL A 146 -6.15 5.58 -8.64
CA VAL A 146 -7.53 5.13 -8.48
C VAL A 146 -8.52 6.23 -8.85
N ASN A 147 -8.28 7.45 -8.39
CA ASN A 147 -9.12 8.61 -8.74
C ASN A 147 -9.16 8.83 -10.26
N ASN A 148 -8.01 8.83 -10.93
CA ASN A 148 -7.94 8.98 -12.38
C ASN A 148 -8.68 7.86 -13.13
N ASN A 149 -8.57 6.61 -12.65
CA ASN A 149 -9.34 5.51 -13.19
C ASN A 149 -10.86 5.71 -12.98
N ASN A 150 -11.28 6.08 -11.77
CA ASN A 150 -12.70 6.26 -11.42
C ASN A 150 -13.34 7.40 -12.20
N VAL A 151 -12.67 8.54 -12.31
CA VAL A 151 -13.15 9.68 -13.11
C VAL A 151 -13.33 9.27 -14.57
N ARG A 152 -12.35 8.58 -15.17
CA ARG A 152 -12.38 8.18 -16.59
C ARG A 152 -13.49 7.17 -16.90
N ILE A 153 -13.83 6.27 -15.97
CA ILE A 153 -14.93 5.31 -16.19
C ILE A 153 -16.32 5.92 -15.99
N GLU A 154 -16.41 7.04 -15.27
CA GLU A 154 -17.66 7.77 -15.00
C GLU A 154 -17.93 8.89 -16.01
N GLN A 155 -16.96 9.22 -16.87
CA GLN A 155 -17.06 10.26 -17.88
C GLN A 155 -17.47 9.67 -19.26
N PHE A 156 -18.12 10.48 -20.10
CA PHE A 156 -18.50 10.12 -21.47
C PHE A 156 -18.36 11.35 -22.40
N PRO A 157 -17.92 11.22 -23.68
CA PRO A 157 -17.57 10.00 -24.44
C PRO A 157 -16.16 9.44 -24.14
N ASP A 158 -15.33 10.25 -23.47
CA ASP A 158 -14.11 9.92 -22.74
C ASP A 158 -14.23 10.53 -21.34
#